data_AF-A0A5M9JWX5-F1
#
_entry.id   AF-A0A5M9JWX5-F1
#
_cell.length_a   1.000
_cell.length_b   1.000
_cell.length_c   1.000
_cell.angle_alpha   90.00
_cell.angle_beta   90.00
_cell.angle_gamma   90.00
#
_symmetry.space_group_name_H-M   'P 1'
#
loop_
_entity.id
_entity.type
_entity.pdbx_description
1 polymer ?
#
loop_
_entity_poly.entity_id
_entity_poly.type
_entity_poly.pdbx_seq_one_letter_code
_entity_poly.pdbx_strand_id
1 'polypeptide(L)' 'MSESGVAPYLTELAARVEAKGIKVGSYPRWGKAHNTVTLVGRDREYLESLIAEVEKNVDGHRVSVEGEDDVEGEHKETSQ' A
#
# COMPACT_ATOMS: atom_id res chain seq x y z
N MET A 1 5.25 -3.82 -11.33
CA MET A 1 3.86 -3.78 -11.86
C MET A 1 3.53 -2.32 -12.18
N SER A 2 2.79 -1.99 -13.24
CA SER A 2 2.41 -0.59 -13.46
C SER A 2 1.51 -0.12 -12.31
N GLU A 3 1.64 1.13 -11.87
CA GLU A 3 0.79 1.74 -10.82
C GLU A 3 -0.72 1.53 -11.07
N SER A 4 -1.10 1.40 -12.36
CA SER A 4 -2.45 1.08 -12.83
C SER A 4 -3.00 -0.29 -12.42
N GLY A 5 -2.16 -1.27 -12.08
CA GLY A 5 -2.56 -2.61 -11.66
C GLY A 5 -2.92 -2.71 -10.18
N VAL A 6 -2.49 -1.74 -9.37
CA VAL A 6 -2.68 -1.75 -7.91
C VAL A 6 -4.12 -1.42 -7.54
N ALA A 7 -4.76 -0.47 -8.22
CA ALA A 7 -6.12 -0.03 -7.87
C ALA A 7 -7.19 -1.15 -7.99
N PRO A 8 -7.23 -1.97 -9.07
CA PRO A 8 -8.12 -3.12 -9.14
C PRO A 8 -7.88 -4.12 -8.02
N TYR A 9 -6.61 -4.47 -7.75
CA TYR A 9 -6.24 -5.39 -6.68
C TYR A 9 -6.72 -4.91 -5.31
N LEU A 10 -6.48 -3.64 -4.96
CA LEU A 10 -6.91 -3.09 -3.68
C LEU A 10 -8.43 -3.04 -3.53
N THR A 11 -9.16 -2.84 -4.64
CA THR A 11 -10.63 -2.88 -4.65
C THR A 11 -11.14 -4.30 -4.33
N GLU A 12 -10.57 -5.32 -4.97
CA GLU A 12 -10.92 -6.71 -4.72
C GLU A 12 -10.53 -7.15 -3.30
N LEU A 13 -9.35 -6.76 -2.85
CA LEU A 13 -8.88 -7.02 -1.50
C LEU A 13 -9.84 -6.41 -0.47
N ALA A 14 -10.23 -5.15 -0.64
CA ALA A 14 -11.17 -4.46 0.24
C ALA A 14 -12.49 -5.22 0.39
N ALA A 15 -13.09 -5.64 -0.74
CA ALA A 15 -14.34 -6.41 -0.73
C ALA A 15 -14.20 -7.77 -0.01
N ARG A 16 -13.05 -8.43 -0.18
CA ARG A 16 -12.78 -9.74 0.45
C ARG A 16 -12.60 -9.63 1.97
N VAL A 17 -11.90 -8.59 2.43
CA VAL A 17 -11.51 -8.46 3.84
C VAL A 17 -12.52 -7.65 4.67
N GLU A 18 -13.46 -6.95 4.02
CA GLU A 18 -14.54 -6.22 4.68
C GLU A 18 -15.38 -7.13 5.59
N ALA A 19 -15.69 -8.35 5.15
CA ALA A 19 -16.42 -9.34 5.95
C ALA A 19 -15.68 -9.77 7.24
N LYS A 20 -14.37 -9.55 7.30
CA LYS A 20 -13.51 -9.80 8.47
C LYS A 20 -13.31 -8.53 9.32
N GLY A 21 -13.95 -7.42 8.97
CA GLY A 21 -13.82 -6.14 9.65
C GLY A 21 -12.47 -5.46 9.41
N ILE A 22 -11.79 -5.81 8.32
CA ILE A 22 -10.57 -5.14 7.86
C ILE A 22 -10.94 -4.09 6.82
N LYS A 23 -10.29 -2.93 6.89
CA LYS A 23 -10.37 -1.84 5.92
C LYS A 23 -9.04 -1.71 5.19
N VAL A 24 -9.12 -1.49 3.88
CA VAL A 24 -7.98 -1.25 3.00
C VAL A 24 -8.04 0.19 2.53
N GLY A 25 -6.94 0.92 2.66
CA GLY A 25 -6.80 2.28 2.15
C GLY A 25 -5.49 2.46 1.39
N SER A 26 -5.51 3.27 0.34
CA SER A 26 -4.31 3.73 -0.36
C SER A 26 -4.19 5.24 -0.19
N TYR A 27 -3.02 5.71 0.24
CA TYR A 27 -2.73 7.10 0.54
C TYR A 27 -1.61 7.59 -0.40
N PRO A 28 -1.96 8.20 -1.55
CA PRO A 28 -0.98 8.86 -2.40
C PRO A 28 -0.46 10.11 -1.70
N ARG A 29 0.87 10.29 -1.69
CA ARG A 29 1.54 11.40 -1.01
C ARG A 29 2.10 12.37 -2.05
N TRP A 30 1.75 13.65 -1.94
CA TRP A 30 2.20 14.67 -2.89
C TRP A 30 3.72 14.84 -2.82
N GLY A 31 4.39 14.84 -3.97
CA GLY A 31 5.85 14.97 -4.05
C GLY A 31 6.62 13.73 -3.58
N LYS A 32 5.95 12.59 -3.40
CA LYS A 32 6.57 11.29 -3.10
C LYS A 32 6.41 10.35 -4.27
N ALA A 33 7.43 9.54 -4.52
CA ALA A 33 7.45 8.56 -5.59
C ALA A 33 6.58 7.32 -5.29
N HIS A 34 6.19 7.13 -4.03
CA HIS A 34 5.52 5.93 -3.55
C HIS A 34 4.21 6.24 -2.82
N ASN A 35 3.21 5.37 -3.05
CA ASN A 35 1.93 5.39 -2.36
C ASN A 35 1.98 4.45 -1.16
N THR A 36 1.29 4.80 -0.08
CA THR A 36 1.23 3.95 1.12
C THR A 36 -0.09 3.20 1.16
N VAL A 37 -0.06 1.87 1.28
CA VAL A 37 -1.25 1.04 1.50
C VAL A 37 -1.36 0.70 2.97
N THR A 38 -2.52 0.97 3.56
CA THR A 38 -2.81 0.68 4.97
C THR A 38 -3.90 -0.38 5.09
N LEU A 39 -3.64 -1.38 5.93
CA LEU A 39 -4.62 -2.38 6.36
C LEU A 39 -4.98 -2.12 7.83
N VAL A 40 -6.25 -1.87 8.13
CA VAL A 40 -6.73 -1.59 9.49
C VAL A 40 -7.80 -2.61 9.87
N GLY A 41 -7.61 -3.34 10.96
CA GLY A 41 -8.60 -4.29 11.44
C GLY A 41 -8.31 -4.83 12.83
N ARG A 42 -9.20 -5.68 13.34
CA ARG A 42 -9.11 -6.27 14.69
C ARG A 42 -8.45 -7.64 14.71
N ASP A 43 -8.42 -8.32 13.57
CA ASP A 43 -7.84 -9.66 13.42
C ASP A 43 -6.38 -9.54 12.98
N ARG A 44 -5.47 -9.52 13.97
CA ARG A 44 -4.03 -9.34 13.73
C ARG A 44 -3.43 -10.52 12.97
N GLU A 45 -3.83 -11.75 13.28
CA GLU A 45 -3.28 -12.93 12.61
C GLU A 45 -3.68 -12.94 11.13
N TYR A 46 -4.92 -12.57 10.83
CA TYR A 46 -5.36 -12.43 9.45
C TYR A 46 -4.67 -11.26 8.75
N LEU A 47 -4.49 -10.10 9.40
CA LEU A 47 -3.72 -8.99 8.84
C LEU A 47 -2.29 -9.40 8.48
N GLU A 48 -1.58 -10.09 9.37
CA GLU A 48 -0.22 -10.59 9.12
C GLU A 48 -0.20 -11.58 7.94
N SER A 49 -1.23 -12.41 7.79
CA SER A 49 -1.34 -13.34 6.66
C SER A 49 -1.50 -12.64 5.30
N LEU A 50 -2.04 -11.42 5.28
CA LEU A 50 -2.25 -10.63 4.06
C LEU A 50 -0.98 -9.91 3.59
N ILE A 51 0.03 -9.75 4.45
CA ILE A 51 1.22 -8.93 4.16
C ILE A 51 1.96 -9.44 2.93
N ALA A 52 2.33 -10.72 2.90
CA ALA A 52 3.08 -11.30 1.79
C ALA A 52 2.30 -11.25 0.46
N GLU A 53 0.96 -11.33 0.53
CA GLU A 53 0.11 -11.18 -0.64
C GLU A 53 0.13 -9.72 -1.13
N VAL A 54 -0.06 -8.77 -0.22
CA VAL A 54 -0.11 -7.33 -0.56
C VAL A 54 1.23 -6.88 -1.11
N GLU A 55 2.35 -7.18 -0.45
CA GLU A 55 3.70 -6.84 -0.92
C GLU A 55 3.93 -7.28 -2.36
N LYS A 56 3.57 -8.53 -2.68
CA LYS A 56 3.72 -9.08 -4.03
C LYS A 56 2.80 -8.42 -5.06
N ASN A 57 1.55 -8.12 -4.69
CA ASN A 57 0.58 -7.55 -5.63
C ASN A 57 0.73 -6.04 -5.83
N VAL A 58 1.32 -5.33 -4.87
CA VAL A 58 1.62 -3.89 -5.00
C VAL A 58 3.05 -3.61 -5.40
N ASP A 59 3.89 -4.65 -5.55
CA ASP A 59 5.32 -4.52 -5.83
C ASP A 59 6.02 -3.60 -4.81
N GLY A 60 5.60 -3.74 -3.54
CA GLY A 60 6.02 -2.91 -2.43
C GLY A 60 6.61 -3.71 -1.29
N HIS A 61 6.82 -3.06 -0.14
CA HIS A 61 7.39 -3.68 1.04
C HIS A 61 6.67 -3.18 2.30
N ARG A 62 6.64 -3.99 3.35
CA ARG A 62 6.08 -3.61 4.65
C ARG A 62 6.94 -2.54 5.30
N VAL A 63 6.29 -1.45 5.70
CA VAL A 63 6.84 -0.42 6.59
C VAL A 63 6.16 -0.50 7.96
N SER A 64 6.92 -0.25 9.03
CA SER A 64 6.36 -0.19 10.38
C SER A 64 5.87 1.20 10.75
N VAL A 65 6.48 2.22 10.13
CA VAL A 65 6.11 3.63 10.26
C VAL A 65 5.91 4.21 8.86
N GLU A 66 4.85 5.00 8.66
CA GLU A 66 4.63 5.68 7.37
C GLU A 66 5.81 6.61 7.04
N GLY A 67 6.39 6.44 5.85
CA GLY A 67 7.55 7.21 5.39
C GLY A 67 8.91 6.72 5.90
N GLU A 68 8.97 5.56 6.56
CA GLU A 68 10.24 4.88 6.89
C GLU A 68 11.09 4.58 5.65
N ASP A 69 10.42 4.39 4.52
CA ASP A 69 10.99 4.09 3.21
C ASP A 69 11.15 5.31 2.30
N ASP A 70 10.81 6.50 2.80
CA ASP A 70 10.99 7.73 2.05
C ASP A 70 12.48 8.03 1.92
N VAL A 71 13.07 7.71 0.78
CA VAL A 71 14.40 8.20 0.44
C VAL A 71 14.33 9.71 0.22
N GLU A 72 15.11 10.48 1.00
CA GLU A 72 15.34 11.90 0.72
C GLU A 72 16.08 12.01 -0.62
N GLY A 73 15.39 12.33 -1.71
CA GLY A 73 16.06 12.71 -2.96
C GLY A 73 15.39 12.42 -4.29
N GLU A 74 14.24 11.75 -4.37
CA GLU A 74 13.58 11.53 -5.68
C GLU A 74 12.64 12.67 -6.06
N HIS A 75 13.19 13.89 -6.12
CA HIS A 75 12.63 14.99 -6.88
C HIS A 75 13.71 15.46 -7.86
N LYS A 76 13.93 14.69 -8.93
CA LYS A 76 14.46 15.29 -10.15
C LYS A 76 13.29 16.03 -10.80
N GLU A 77 13.08 17.27 -10.39
CA GLU A 77 12.46 18.26 -11.27
C GLU A 77 13.22 18.22 -12.59
N THR A 78 12.64 17.57 -13.59
CA THR A 78 13.04 17.84 -14.97
C THR A 78 12.15 18.97 -15.45
N SER A 79 12.51 20.20 -15.06
CA SER A 79 12.12 21.37 -15.84
C SER A 79 12.91 21.33 -17.14
N GLN A 80 12.22 21.18 -18.27
CA GLN A 80 12.63 21.70 -19.57
C GLN A 80 11.42 22.23 -20.32
#